data_AF-A0A8T9BL02-F1
#
_entry.id   AF-A0A8T9BL02-F1
#
_cell.length_a   1.000
_cell.length_b   1.000
_cell.length_c   1.000
_cell.angle_alpha   90.00
_cell.angle_beta   90.00
_cell.angle_gamma   90.00
#
_symmetry.space_group_name_H-M   'P 1'
#
loop_
_entity.id
_entity.type
_entity.pdbx_description
1 polymer ?
#
loop_
_entity_poly.entity_id
_entity_poly.type
_entity_poly.pdbx_seq_one_letter_code
_entity_poly.pdbx_strand_id
1 'polypeptide(L)'
;MARNNTYGFQAITDAEYESAMKNLTTCTGLIDKCQGLGAIYDPDNYGNNVTVNTACSAAYGYCALDVEYVLLNSGHGAFDIGHTTPDPTPSKYEIGFLNRHWVQSALGVPLNFTYQNQVVYNSVMAEGDITRGGFLDMLGNLLDRRIQVALMYGDRDYIGNWIAGERGSLAISSKLSKGFTAAGYANISTNAIATYEGGVVRQHGKLSFSRVFDAAHGVPYYQPETAYRIFDRAMSHIDIATGQGSIIADYSTSGPSSSFQYKHQMPEDPKKVCYTLMEFTTCTAADFQRLAAGTAIVKDFVLVGYVEGNVTIWY
;
A
#
# COMPACT_ATOMS: atom_id res chain seq x y z
N MET A 1 5.49 6.10 -10.41
CA MET A 1 6.38 5.61 -9.34
C MET A 1 7.56 4.78 -9.86
N ALA A 2 7.38 3.78 -10.73
CA ALA A 2 8.49 2.92 -11.21
C ALA A 2 9.60 3.62 -12.03
N ARG A 3 9.37 4.84 -12.54
CA ARG A 3 10.34 5.60 -13.36
C ARG A 3 10.64 6.98 -12.78
N ASN A 4 9.60 7.78 -12.57
CA ASN A 4 9.71 9.09 -11.93
C ASN A 4 9.25 8.99 -10.47
N ASN A 5 10.20 8.98 -9.56
CA ASN A 5 9.99 8.91 -8.11
C ASN A 5 10.97 9.83 -7.36
N THR A 6 10.75 9.92 -6.07
CA THR A 6 11.51 10.76 -5.12
C THR A 6 12.78 10.10 -4.59
N TYR A 7 13.14 8.93 -5.12
CA TYR A 7 14.33 8.17 -4.74
C TYR A 7 15.41 8.16 -5.83
N GLY A 8 15.16 8.80 -6.98
CA GLY A 8 16.17 9.02 -8.01
C GLY A 8 16.60 7.77 -8.76
N PHE A 9 15.82 6.69 -8.72
CA PHE A 9 16.10 5.44 -9.44
C PHE A 9 14.98 5.11 -10.44
N GLN A 10 15.34 4.35 -11.47
CA GLN A 10 14.42 3.87 -12.49
C GLN A 10 14.37 2.34 -12.42
N ALA A 11 13.21 1.80 -11.99
CA ALA A 11 13.02 0.36 -11.83
C ALA A 11 12.77 -0.35 -13.17
N ILE A 12 11.97 0.29 -14.05
CA ILE A 12 11.59 -0.28 -15.35
C ILE A 12 12.36 0.40 -16.48
N THR A 13 12.67 -0.35 -17.53
CA THR A 13 13.30 0.17 -18.74
C THR A 13 12.40 1.15 -19.48
N ASP A 14 12.98 1.96 -20.37
CA ASP A 14 12.18 2.85 -21.22
C ASP A 14 11.23 2.06 -22.13
N ALA A 15 11.65 0.90 -22.65
CA ALA A 15 10.80 0.04 -23.48
C ALA A 15 9.58 -0.50 -22.73
N GLU A 16 9.77 -0.92 -21.48
CA GLU A 16 8.68 -1.37 -20.59
C GLU A 16 7.71 -0.24 -20.26
N TYR A 17 8.23 0.97 -19.98
CA TYR A 17 7.39 2.14 -19.77
C TYR A 17 6.55 2.48 -21.01
N GLU A 18 7.16 2.53 -22.20
CA GLU A 18 6.43 2.82 -23.44
C GLU A 18 5.39 1.74 -23.75
N SER A 19 5.68 0.47 -23.44
CA SER A 19 4.70 -0.62 -23.53
C SER A 19 3.51 -0.40 -22.60
N ALA A 20 3.74 -0.07 -21.33
CA ALA A 20 2.68 0.24 -20.37
C ALA A 20 1.83 1.44 -20.82
N MET A 21 2.48 2.51 -21.30
CA MET A 21 1.81 3.71 -21.79
C MET A 21 0.95 3.44 -23.03
N LYS A 22 1.40 2.57 -23.93
CA LYS A 22 0.61 2.15 -25.10
C LYS A 22 -0.66 1.39 -24.68
N ASN A 23 -0.59 0.59 -23.63
CA ASN A 23 -1.72 -0.18 -23.11
C ASN A 23 -2.67 0.63 -22.23
N LEU A 24 -2.24 1.80 -21.74
CA LEU A 24 -3.01 2.63 -20.82
C LEU A 24 -4.38 3.01 -21.38
N THR A 25 -4.48 3.42 -22.65
CA THR A 25 -5.76 3.80 -23.27
C THR A 25 -6.76 2.65 -23.29
N THR A 26 -6.30 1.43 -23.58
CA THR A 26 -7.15 0.24 -23.54
C THR A 26 -7.59 -0.08 -22.12
N CYS A 27 -6.64 -0.03 -21.17
CA CYS A 27 -6.93 -0.22 -19.74
C CYS A 27 -8.01 0.76 -19.24
N THR A 28 -7.85 2.06 -19.46
CA THR A 28 -8.83 3.05 -18.99
C THR A 28 -10.18 2.90 -19.71
N GLY A 29 -10.18 2.58 -21.01
CA GLY A 29 -11.42 2.31 -21.74
C GLY A 29 -12.18 1.08 -21.23
N LEU A 30 -11.48 0.05 -20.76
CA LEU A 30 -12.10 -1.11 -20.11
C LEU A 30 -12.66 -0.76 -18.73
N ILE A 31 -11.96 0.08 -17.95
CA ILE A 31 -12.46 0.61 -16.68
C ILE A 31 -13.73 1.44 -16.92
N ASP A 32 -13.73 2.36 -17.88
CA ASP A 32 -14.90 3.19 -18.22
C ASP A 32 -16.10 2.32 -18.59
N LYS A 33 -15.87 1.24 -19.35
CA LYS A 33 -16.91 0.26 -19.68
C LYS A 33 -17.43 -0.47 -18.44
N CYS A 34 -16.54 -0.97 -17.57
CA CYS A 34 -16.92 -1.60 -16.30
C CYS A 34 -17.80 -0.67 -15.46
N GLN A 35 -17.35 0.57 -15.24
CA GLN A 35 -18.03 1.54 -14.41
C GLN A 35 -19.35 2.00 -15.03
N GLY A 36 -19.39 2.19 -16.34
CA GLY A 36 -20.62 2.52 -17.07
C GLY A 36 -21.68 1.41 -16.98
N LEU A 37 -21.27 0.14 -17.05
CA LEU A 37 -22.17 -0.99 -16.82
C LEU A 37 -22.60 -1.07 -15.34
N GLY A 38 -21.67 -0.87 -14.41
CA GLY A 38 -21.95 -0.85 -12.97
C GLY A 38 -23.01 0.18 -12.61
N ALA A 39 -22.90 1.40 -13.13
CA ALA A 39 -23.87 2.48 -12.87
C ALA A 39 -25.32 2.14 -13.32
N ILE A 40 -25.49 1.25 -14.30
CA ILE A 40 -26.80 0.86 -14.83
C ILE A 40 -27.33 -0.41 -14.14
N TYR A 41 -26.47 -1.42 -14.00
CA TYR A 41 -26.88 -2.79 -13.70
C TYR A 41 -26.48 -3.27 -12.30
N ASP A 42 -25.61 -2.53 -11.61
CA ASP A 42 -25.14 -2.82 -10.25
C ASP A 42 -24.73 -1.53 -9.50
N PRO A 43 -25.65 -0.55 -9.36
CA PRO A 43 -25.33 0.80 -8.89
C PRO A 43 -24.86 0.87 -7.43
N ASP A 44 -25.18 -0.16 -6.64
CA ASP A 44 -24.78 -0.27 -5.23
C ASP A 44 -23.48 -1.09 -5.06
N ASN A 45 -22.86 -1.55 -6.14
CA ASN A 45 -21.67 -2.42 -6.14
C ASN A 45 -21.86 -3.71 -5.32
N TYR A 46 -22.97 -4.42 -5.48
CA TYR A 46 -23.22 -5.68 -4.76
C TYR A 46 -22.44 -6.87 -5.33
N GLY A 47 -21.85 -6.75 -6.53
CA GLY A 47 -21.08 -7.86 -7.11
C GLY A 47 -21.94 -9.02 -7.60
N ASN A 48 -23.25 -8.86 -7.73
CA ASN A 48 -24.18 -9.93 -8.09
C ASN A 48 -24.63 -9.92 -9.56
N ASN A 49 -24.11 -8.98 -10.37
CA ASN A 49 -24.42 -8.88 -11.79
C ASN A 49 -23.27 -9.45 -12.65
N VAL A 50 -23.50 -10.61 -13.27
CA VAL A 50 -22.49 -11.33 -14.07
C VAL A 50 -21.92 -10.48 -15.22
N THR A 51 -22.75 -9.66 -15.87
CA THR A 51 -22.31 -8.79 -16.98
C THR A 51 -21.34 -7.72 -16.49
N VAL A 52 -21.64 -7.09 -15.35
CA VAL A 52 -20.76 -6.09 -14.72
C VAL A 52 -19.47 -6.75 -14.25
N ASN A 53 -19.57 -7.84 -13.48
CA ASN A 53 -18.42 -8.58 -12.95
C ASN A 53 -17.45 -9.02 -14.05
N THR A 54 -17.97 -9.50 -15.17
CA THR A 54 -17.14 -9.92 -16.32
C THR A 54 -16.40 -8.73 -16.93
N ALA A 55 -17.06 -7.58 -17.08
CA ALA A 55 -16.42 -6.38 -17.62
C ALA A 55 -15.35 -5.83 -16.66
N CYS A 56 -15.64 -5.80 -15.36
CA CYS A 56 -14.75 -5.29 -14.33
C CYS A 56 -13.54 -6.20 -14.08
N SER A 57 -13.73 -7.51 -14.00
CA SER A 57 -12.59 -8.44 -13.85
C SER A 57 -11.70 -8.47 -15.09
N ALA A 58 -12.27 -8.34 -16.29
CA ALA A 58 -11.50 -8.18 -17.53
C ALA A 58 -10.71 -6.87 -17.56
N ALA A 59 -11.30 -5.75 -17.10
CA ALA A 59 -10.61 -4.48 -16.96
C ALA A 59 -9.43 -4.60 -15.99
N TYR A 60 -9.65 -5.20 -14.82
CA TYR A 60 -8.60 -5.44 -13.84
C TYR A 60 -7.47 -6.28 -14.43
N GLY A 61 -7.78 -7.44 -15.02
CA GLY A 61 -6.77 -8.33 -15.57
C GLY A 61 -5.88 -7.65 -16.61
N TYR A 62 -6.47 -6.88 -17.52
CA TYR A 62 -5.72 -6.13 -18.53
C TYR A 62 -4.86 -5.04 -17.90
N CYS A 63 -5.43 -4.18 -17.05
CA CYS A 63 -4.70 -3.09 -16.40
C CYS A 63 -3.55 -3.61 -15.52
N ALA A 64 -3.82 -4.64 -14.72
CA ALA A 64 -2.83 -5.24 -13.84
C ALA A 64 -1.65 -5.80 -14.63
N LEU A 65 -1.90 -6.62 -15.66
CA LEU A 65 -0.83 -7.30 -16.41
C LEU A 65 -0.07 -6.36 -17.35
N ASP A 66 -0.78 -5.50 -18.08
CA ASP A 66 -0.20 -4.74 -19.20
C ASP A 66 0.25 -3.33 -18.81
N VAL A 67 -0.14 -2.84 -17.63
CA VAL A 67 0.17 -1.47 -17.17
C VAL A 67 0.83 -1.46 -15.79
N GLU A 68 0.22 -2.09 -14.78
CA GLU A 68 0.66 -1.94 -13.38
C GLU A 68 1.80 -2.89 -13.00
N TYR A 69 1.71 -4.18 -13.31
CA TYR A 69 2.68 -5.17 -12.86
C TYR A 69 3.98 -5.22 -13.66
N VAL A 70 4.16 -4.28 -14.59
CA VAL A 70 5.42 -4.09 -15.33
C VAL A 70 6.61 -3.84 -14.38
N LEU A 71 6.38 -3.25 -13.19
CA LEU A 71 7.42 -3.12 -12.17
C LEU A 71 8.05 -4.47 -11.79
N LEU A 72 7.27 -5.55 -11.74
CA LEU A 72 7.71 -6.83 -11.21
C LEU A 72 8.83 -7.46 -12.06
N ASN A 73 8.96 -7.08 -13.33
CA ASN A 73 10.05 -7.50 -14.20
C ASN A 73 11.42 -7.02 -13.71
N SER A 74 11.47 -5.91 -12.96
CA SER A 74 12.70 -5.36 -12.39
C SER A 74 13.24 -6.15 -11.20
N GLY A 75 12.45 -7.08 -10.65
CA GLY A 75 12.73 -7.79 -9.41
C GLY A 75 12.39 -7.00 -8.14
N HIS A 76 11.97 -5.73 -8.25
CA HIS A 76 11.53 -4.93 -7.12
C HIS A 76 10.10 -5.27 -6.66
N GLY A 77 9.84 -5.10 -5.36
CA GLY A 77 8.55 -5.39 -4.75
C GLY A 77 7.45 -4.37 -5.09
N ALA A 78 6.21 -4.84 -5.29
CA ALA A 78 5.06 -3.96 -5.48
C ALA A 78 4.65 -3.20 -4.21
N PHE A 79 5.05 -3.68 -3.03
CA PHE A 79 4.72 -3.07 -1.74
C PHE A 79 5.85 -2.17 -1.20
N ASP A 80 7.07 -2.33 -1.69
CA ASP A 80 8.22 -1.47 -1.40
C ASP A 80 9.17 -1.49 -2.61
N ILE A 81 9.25 -0.36 -3.30
CA ILE A 81 10.15 -0.23 -4.45
C ILE A 81 11.63 -0.25 -4.05
N GLY A 82 11.96 -0.10 -2.77
CA GLY A 82 13.33 -0.22 -2.28
C GLY A 82 13.80 -1.65 -2.07
N HIS A 83 12.88 -2.62 -2.09
CA HIS A 83 13.20 -4.01 -1.82
C HIS A 83 13.18 -4.86 -3.09
N THR A 84 14.07 -5.85 -3.15
CA THR A 84 14.06 -6.87 -4.20
C THR A 84 13.43 -8.17 -3.70
N THR A 85 12.92 -8.99 -4.62
CA THR A 85 12.37 -10.31 -4.31
C THR A 85 13.50 -11.35 -4.10
N PRO A 86 13.38 -12.26 -3.11
CA PRO A 86 12.29 -12.36 -2.11
C PRO A 86 12.35 -11.23 -1.07
N ASP A 87 11.20 -10.80 -0.57
CA ASP A 87 11.09 -9.74 0.44
C ASP A 87 10.59 -10.32 1.78
N PRO A 88 11.43 -10.35 2.83
CA PRO A 88 11.03 -10.84 4.14
C PRO A 88 10.27 -9.79 4.98
N THR A 89 10.04 -8.59 4.44
CA THR A 89 9.51 -7.46 5.19
C THR A 89 8.13 -6.99 4.66
N PRO A 90 7.25 -6.50 5.55
CA PRO A 90 7.25 -6.71 6.99
C PRO A 90 7.22 -8.19 7.35
N SER A 91 7.94 -8.58 8.41
CA SER A 91 7.99 -9.98 8.87
C SER A 91 6.59 -10.51 9.16
N LYS A 92 6.32 -11.77 8.81
CA LYS A 92 5.02 -12.43 9.02
C LYS A 92 5.02 -13.42 10.19
N TYR A 93 5.83 -13.14 11.20
CA TYR A 93 6.02 -14.04 12.35
C TYR A 93 4.76 -14.24 13.19
N GLU A 94 3.78 -13.35 13.06
CA GLU A 94 2.44 -13.51 13.62
C GLU A 94 1.79 -14.83 13.19
N ILE A 95 2.09 -15.36 12.00
CA ILE A 95 1.53 -16.64 11.54
C ILE A 95 1.95 -17.78 12.45
N GLY A 96 3.26 -17.92 12.72
CA GLY A 96 3.78 -18.96 13.60
C GLY A 96 3.38 -18.75 15.07
N PHE A 97 3.29 -17.49 15.52
CA PHE A 97 2.86 -17.17 16.88
C PHE A 97 1.39 -17.50 17.13
N LEU A 98 0.48 -17.03 16.27
CA LEU A 98 -0.96 -17.24 16.40
C LEU A 98 -1.38 -18.70 16.23
N ASN A 99 -0.54 -19.53 15.64
CA ASN A 99 -0.75 -20.98 15.52
C ASN A 99 -0.13 -21.81 16.65
N ARG A 100 0.43 -21.18 17.70
CA ARG A 100 0.82 -21.93 18.91
C ARG A 100 -0.45 -22.30 19.68
N HIS A 101 -0.56 -23.57 20.09
CA HIS A 101 -1.72 -24.07 20.83
C HIS A 101 -2.07 -23.24 22.08
N TRP A 102 -1.05 -22.80 22.84
CA TRP A 102 -1.27 -21.98 24.02
C TRP A 102 -1.83 -20.58 23.69
N VAL A 103 -1.45 -20.01 22.54
CA VAL A 103 -1.98 -18.72 22.06
C VAL A 103 -3.44 -18.88 21.65
N GLN A 104 -3.74 -19.92 20.86
CA GLN A 104 -5.12 -20.23 20.45
C GLN A 104 -6.03 -20.47 21.66
N SER A 105 -5.53 -21.24 22.65
CA SER A 105 -6.25 -21.51 23.90
C SER A 105 -6.50 -20.23 24.70
N ALA A 106 -5.50 -19.35 24.81
CA ALA A 106 -5.63 -18.07 25.52
C ALA A 106 -6.61 -17.10 24.84
N LEU A 107 -6.68 -17.11 23.50
CA LEU A 107 -7.62 -16.31 22.71
C LEU A 107 -9.02 -16.95 22.59
N GLY A 108 -9.17 -18.22 22.98
CA GLY A 108 -10.43 -18.96 22.85
C GLY A 108 -10.80 -19.28 21.40
N VAL A 109 -9.83 -19.38 20.49
CA VAL A 109 -10.08 -19.65 19.07
C VAL A 109 -9.89 -21.13 18.73
N PRO A 110 -10.84 -21.77 18.01
CA PRO A 110 -10.78 -23.20 17.72
C PRO A 110 -10.12 -23.53 16.36
N LEU A 111 -9.54 -22.54 15.67
CA LEU A 111 -9.05 -22.67 14.29
C LEU A 111 -7.61 -22.15 14.15
N ASN A 112 -6.90 -22.70 13.16
CA ASN A 112 -5.59 -22.22 12.77
C ASN A 112 -5.68 -20.85 12.08
N PHE A 113 -4.74 -19.98 12.41
CA PHE A 113 -4.62 -18.68 11.76
C PHE A 113 -3.98 -18.83 10.39
N THR A 114 -4.60 -18.21 9.39
CA THR A 114 -4.04 -18.04 8.05
C THR A 114 -3.92 -16.55 7.75
N TYR A 115 -2.81 -16.13 7.15
CA TYR A 115 -2.58 -14.70 6.86
C TYR A 115 -3.64 -14.11 5.91
N GLN A 116 -4.08 -14.89 4.93
CA GLN A 116 -5.08 -14.50 3.94
C GLN A 116 -5.99 -15.67 3.60
N ASN A 117 -7.28 -15.38 3.39
CA ASN A 117 -8.24 -16.37 2.90
C ASN A 117 -8.34 -16.29 1.37
N GLN A 118 -7.81 -17.30 0.68
CA GLN A 118 -7.76 -17.33 -0.78
C GLN A 118 -9.15 -17.41 -1.44
N VAL A 119 -10.14 -18.01 -0.77
CA VAL A 119 -11.51 -18.11 -1.30
C VAL A 119 -12.14 -16.72 -1.40
N VAL A 120 -12.03 -15.94 -0.31
CA VAL A 120 -12.54 -14.56 -0.27
C VAL A 120 -11.78 -13.67 -1.25
N TYR A 121 -10.45 -13.81 -1.32
CA TYR A 121 -9.67 -13.06 -2.31
C TYR A 121 -10.13 -13.37 -3.74
N ASN A 122 -10.20 -14.65 -4.11
CA ASN A 122 -10.60 -15.05 -5.45
C ASN A 122 -12.01 -14.59 -5.81
N SER A 123 -12.96 -14.57 -4.87
CA SER A 123 -14.32 -14.10 -5.14
C SER A 123 -14.35 -12.59 -5.42
N VAL A 124 -13.70 -11.78 -4.58
CA VAL A 124 -13.64 -10.32 -4.76
C VAL A 124 -12.93 -9.95 -6.08
N MET A 125 -11.86 -10.66 -6.42
CA MET A 125 -11.15 -10.44 -7.69
C MET A 125 -11.99 -10.86 -8.91
N ALA A 126 -12.76 -11.96 -8.81
CA ALA A 126 -13.64 -12.41 -9.89
C ALA A 126 -14.80 -11.44 -10.16
N GLU A 127 -15.23 -10.69 -9.14
CA GLU A 127 -16.23 -9.62 -9.26
C GLU A 127 -15.65 -8.33 -9.87
N GLY A 128 -14.32 -8.23 -9.97
CA GLY A 128 -13.62 -7.06 -10.49
C GLY A 128 -13.73 -5.83 -9.58
N ASP A 129 -13.91 -6.05 -8.28
CA ASP A 129 -14.30 -5.02 -7.30
C ASP A 129 -13.38 -3.79 -7.32
N ILE A 130 -12.08 -4.01 -7.44
CA ILE A 130 -11.04 -2.97 -7.48
C ILE A 130 -11.19 -1.96 -8.63
N THR A 131 -11.89 -2.33 -9.72
CA THR A 131 -12.11 -1.45 -10.90
C THR A 131 -13.44 -0.74 -10.88
N ARG A 132 -14.29 -1.02 -9.89
CA ARG A 132 -15.59 -0.38 -9.73
C ARG A 132 -15.45 1.11 -9.41
N GLY A 133 -16.53 1.86 -9.64
CA GLY A 133 -16.55 3.32 -9.51
C GLY A 133 -17.23 3.80 -8.22
N GLY A 134 -17.23 5.12 -8.02
CA GLY A 134 -17.97 5.81 -6.96
C GLY A 134 -17.21 6.06 -5.66
N PHE A 135 -15.99 5.52 -5.50
CA PHE A 135 -15.22 5.66 -4.27
C PHE A 135 -14.87 7.12 -3.92
N LEU A 136 -14.52 7.96 -4.91
CA LEU A 136 -14.24 9.38 -4.68
C LEU A 136 -15.49 10.15 -4.25
N ASP A 137 -16.66 9.83 -4.84
CA ASP A 137 -17.94 10.43 -4.46
C ASP A 137 -18.34 10.02 -3.03
N MET A 138 -18.06 8.77 -2.63
CA MET A 138 -18.26 8.32 -1.25
C MET A 138 -17.40 9.13 -0.26
N LEU A 139 -16.12 9.35 -0.56
CA LEU A 139 -15.25 10.19 0.28
C LEU A 139 -15.76 11.64 0.35
N GLY A 140 -16.20 12.20 -0.78
CA GLY A 140 -16.82 13.52 -0.85
C GLY A 140 -18.07 13.64 0.02
N ASN A 141 -18.95 12.65 -0.06
CA ASN A 141 -20.16 12.56 0.74
C ASN A 141 -19.87 12.45 2.25
N LEU A 142 -18.81 11.74 2.66
CA LEU A 142 -18.38 11.70 4.06
C LEU A 142 -17.96 13.09 4.55
N LEU A 143 -17.14 13.79 3.77
CA LEU A 143 -16.67 15.15 4.10
C LEU A 143 -17.83 16.14 4.23
N ASP A 144 -18.80 16.09 3.31
CA ASP A 144 -19.98 16.96 3.34
C ASP A 144 -20.91 16.68 4.53
N ARG A 145 -20.83 15.47 5.10
CA ARG A 145 -21.45 15.06 6.37
C ARG A 145 -20.57 15.36 7.59
N ARG A 146 -19.49 16.11 7.42
CA ARG A 146 -18.53 16.52 8.46
C ARG A 146 -17.74 15.35 9.07
N ILE A 147 -17.64 14.24 8.36
CA ILE A 147 -16.77 13.12 8.73
C ILE A 147 -15.36 13.43 8.20
N GLN A 148 -14.36 13.25 9.06
CA GLN A 148 -12.97 13.51 8.68
C GLN A 148 -12.42 12.37 7.81
N VAL A 149 -11.72 12.74 6.75
CA VAL A 149 -11.00 11.82 5.85
C VAL A 149 -9.51 12.18 5.93
N ALA A 150 -8.72 11.27 6.50
CA ALA A 150 -7.28 11.38 6.57
C ALA A 150 -6.63 10.28 5.73
N LEU A 151 -5.95 10.68 4.66
CA LEU A 151 -5.26 9.77 3.74
C LEU A 151 -3.77 9.74 4.10
N MET A 152 -3.20 8.55 4.28
CA MET A 152 -1.80 8.36 4.67
C MET A 152 -1.14 7.35 3.74
N TYR A 153 -0.06 7.78 3.08
CA TYR A 153 0.64 7.01 2.07
C TYR A 153 2.15 7.00 2.33
N GLY A 154 2.76 5.83 2.25
CA GLY A 154 4.22 5.68 2.26
C GLY A 154 4.79 6.04 0.89
N ASP A 155 5.91 6.77 0.86
CA ASP A 155 6.49 7.24 -0.39
C ASP A 155 7.36 6.23 -1.15
N ARG A 156 7.48 4.99 -0.66
CA ARG A 156 8.05 3.83 -1.36
C ARG A 156 7.03 2.80 -1.84
N ASP A 157 5.76 2.94 -1.50
CA ASP A 157 4.71 2.05 -1.98
C ASP A 157 4.50 2.23 -3.49
N TYR A 158 4.45 1.13 -4.25
CA TYR A 158 4.14 1.16 -5.67
C TYR A 158 2.66 0.92 -5.95
N ILE A 159 2.11 -0.17 -5.40
CA ILE A 159 0.73 -0.61 -5.68
C ILE A 159 -0.29 0.39 -5.11
N GLY A 160 -0.01 0.94 -3.94
CA GLY A 160 -0.77 2.03 -3.31
C GLY A 160 0.00 3.35 -3.32
N ASN A 161 0.67 3.70 -4.42
CA ASN A 161 1.60 4.83 -4.41
C ASN A 161 0.97 6.18 -4.04
N TRP A 162 1.75 7.00 -3.32
CA TRP A 162 1.36 8.33 -2.87
C TRP A 162 1.03 9.31 -4.01
N ILE A 163 1.54 9.11 -5.23
CA ILE A 163 1.25 9.98 -6.39
C ILE A 163 -0.21 9.81 -6.81
N ALA A 164 -0.67 8.56 -6.89
CA ALA A 164 -2.07 8.24 -7.14
C ALA A 164 -2.94 8.68 -5.96
N GLY A 165 -2.49 8.48 -4.72
CA GLY A 165 -3.17 8.96 -3.52
C GLY A 165 -3.35 10.49 -3.50
N GLU A 166 -2.32 11.26 -3.88
CA GLU A 166 -2.39 12.72 -3.96
C GLU A 166 -3.42 13.15 -5.01
N ARG A 167 -3.32 12.59 -6.22
CA ARG A 167 -4.25 12.88 -7.32
C ARG A 167 -5.69 12.53 -6.95
N GLY A 168 -5.89 11.37 -6.32
CA GLY A 168 -7.18 10.94 -5.78
C GLY A 168 -7.72 11.94 -4.77
N SER A 169 -6.90 12.38 -3.80
CA SER A 169 -7.31 13.36 -2.78
C SER A 169 -7.74 14.71 -3.37
N LEU A 170 -7.07 15.16 -4.43
CA LEU A 170 -7.40 16.40 -5.15
C LEU A 170 -8.65 16.26 -6.03
N ALA A 171 -8.97 15.03 -6.45
CA ALA A 171 -10.14 14.73 -7.28
C ALA A 171 -11.43 14.53 -6.45
N ILE A 172 -11.34 14.45 -5.13
CA ILE A 172 -12.53 14.35 -4.26
C ILE A 172 -13.38 15.61 -4.42
N SER A 173 -14.66 15.43 -4.76
CA SER A 173 -15.65 16.51 -4.85
C SER A 173 -16.38 16.68 -3.52
N SER A 174 -16.25 17.84 -2.88
CA SER A 174 -16.88 18.21 -1.61
C SER A 174 -16.90 19.73 -1.43
N LYS A 175 -17.55 20.21 -0.37
CA LYS A 175 -17.48 21.63 0.04
C LYS A 175 -16.07 22.09 0.39
N LEU A 176 -15.17 21.16 0.75
CA LEU A 176 -13.78 21.45 1.13
C LEU A 176 -12.81 21.47 -0.05
N SER A 177 -13.21 20.99 -1.24
CA SER A 177 -12.29 20.77 -2.36
C SER A 177 -11.55 22.03 -2.79
N LYS A 178 -12.24 23.19 -2.84
CA LYS A 178 -11.60 24.46 -3.22
C LYS A 178 -10.48 24.85 -2.25
N GLY A 179 -10.72 24.74 -0.95
CA GLY A 179 -9.71 25.06 0.06
C GLY A 179 -8.60 24.02 0.10
N PHE A 180 -8.92 22.75 -0.08
CA PHE A 180 -7.94 21.67 -0.13
C PHE A 180 -6.97 21.81 -1.30
N THR A 181 -7.47 22.11 -2.50
CA THR A 181 -6.63 22.37 -3.68
C THR A 181 -5.74 23.60 -3.52
N ALA A 182 -6.20 24.61 -2.78
CA ALA A 182 -5.41 25.81 -2.47
C ALA A 182 -4.36 25.60 -1.37
N ALA A 183 -4.52 24.58 -0.52
CA ALA A 183 -3.62 24.30 0.58
C ALA A 183 -2.25 23.77 0.08
N GLY A 184 -1.18 24.26 0.73
CA GLY A 184 0.19 23.83 0.49
C GLY A 184 0.61 22.69 1.41
N TYR A 185 1.76 22.09 1.15
CA TYR A 185 2.36 21.07 2.01
C TYR A 185 3.07 21.68 3.21
N ALA A 186 2.75 21.19 4.41
CA ALA A 186 3.45 21.47 5.65
C ALA A 186 4.13 20.20 6.17
N ASN A 187 5.23 20.34 6.90
CA ASN A 187 5.94 19.20 7.49
C ASN A 187 5.12 18.57 8.63
N ILE A 188 5.18 17.24 8.75
CA ILE A 188 4.57 16.48 9.84
C ILE A 188 5.63 16.31 10.93
N SER A 189 5.58 17.17 11.95
CA SER A 189 6.46 17.08 13.11
C SER A 189 5.99 15.95 14.03
N THR A 190 6.89 15.08 14.48
CA THR A 190 6.53 13.99 15.41
C THR A 190 6.49 14.42 16.87
N ASN A 191 7.04 15.59 17.19
CA ASN A 191 7.03 16.15 18.54
C ASN A 191 6.84 17.67 18.52
N ALA A 192 6.56 18.26 19.69
CA ALA A 192 6.28 19.69 19.84
C ALA A 192 7.47 20.60 19.56
N ILE A 193 8.71 20.07 19.55
CA ILE A 193 9.95 20.82 19.29
C ILE A 193 10.37 20.65 17.81
N ALA A 194 9.59 19.93 17.00
CA ALA A 194 9.82 19.69 15.58
C ALA A 194 11.22 19.16 15.23
N THR A 195 11.80 18.28 16.07
CA THR A 195 13.15 17.76 15.84
C THR A 195 13.22 16.67 14.78
N TYR A 196 12.07 16.11 14.40
CA TYR A 196 11.96 15.10 13.35
C TYR A 196 10.68 15.34 12.54
N GLU A 197 10.84 15.29 11.22
CA GLU A 197 9.79 15.49 10.23
C GLU A 197 9.64 14.20 9.43
N GLY A 198 8.63 13.40 9.78
CA GLY A 198 8.45 12.06 9.19
C GLY A 198 7.68 12.07 7.87
N GLY A 199 7.31 13.24 7.36
CA GLY A 199 6.49 13.37 6.17
C GLY A 199 5.99 14.79 5.96
N VAL A 200 5.11 14.94 5.00
CA VAL A 200 4.41 16.20 4.70
C VAL A 200 2.92 15.96 4.54
N VAL A 201 2.13 16.98 4.90
CA VAL A 201 0.69 16.96 4.81
C VAL A 201 0.17 18.19 4.07
N ARG A 202 -0.78 17.94 3.15
CA ARG A 202 -1.73 18.94 2.67
C ARG A 202 -3.02 18.73 3.45
N GLN A 203 -3.55 19.76 4.10
CA GLN A 203 -4.78 19.65 4.85
C GLN A 203 -5.62 20.92 4.70
N HIS A 204 -6.93 20.73 4.52
CA HIS A 204 -7.93 21.77 4.63
C HIS A 204 -9.13 21.23 5.43
N GLY A 205 -9.37 21.81 6.60
CA GLY A 205 -10.36 21.34 7.57
C GLY A 205 -10.22 19.84 7.85
N LYS A 206 -11.27 19.11 7.47
CA LYS A 206 -11.46 17.68 7.72
C LYS A 206 -10.94 16.76 6.59
N LEU A 207 -10.29 17.31 5.56
CA LEU A 207 -9.61 16.53 4.53
C LEU A 207 -8.09 16.72 4.64
N SER A 208 -7.35 15.63 4.78
CA SER A 208 -5.88 15.63 4.76
C SER A 208 -5.30 14.55 3.86
N PHE A 209 -4.21 14.88 3.19
CA PHE A 209 -3.35 13.93 2.47
C PHE A 209 -1.93 14.02 3.03
N SER A 210 -1.45 12.90 3.57
CA SER A 210 -0.12 12.76 4.17
C SER A 210 0.74 11.83 3.32
N ARG A 211 1.90 12.34 2.89
CA ARG A 211 2.99 11.55 2.34
C ARG A 211 4.01 11.32 3.46
N VAL A 212 4.19 10.08 3.85
CA VAL A 212 5.11 9.65 4.90
C VAL A 212 6.42 9.18 4.26
N PHE A 213 7.53 9.76 4.72
CA PHE A 213 8.86 9.53 4.14
C PHE A 213 9.46 8.20 4.58
N ASP A 214 10.20 7.55 3.68
CA ASP A 214 10.92 6.31 3.93
C ASP A 214 10.01 5.18 4.43
N ALA A 215 8.75 5.21 3.99
CA ALA A 215 7.73 4.23 4.31
C ALA A 215 7.16 3.59 3.05
N ALA A 216 6.87 2.30 3.13
CA ALA A 216 6.23 1.54 2.06
C ALA A 216 4.76 1.24 2.39
N HIS A 217 4.17 0.20 1.78
CA HIS A 217 2.74 -0.10 1.89
C HIS A 217 2.21 -0.17 3.34
N GLY A 218 2.95 -0.85 4.22
CA GLY A 218 2.66 -0.90 5.65
C GLY A 218 3.21 0.29 6.41
N VAL A 219 2.73 1.51 6.16
CA VAL A 219 3.31 2.77 6.70
C VAL A 219 3.72 2.70 8.18
N PRO A 220 2.90 2.19 9.12
CA PRO A 220 3.27 2.13 10.54
C PRO A 220 4.46 1.20 10.86
N TYR A 221 4.76 0.23 10.01
CA TYR A 221 5.94 -0.63 10.18
C TYR A 221 7.24 0.16 9.96
N TYR A 222 7.25 1.01 8.95
CA TYR A 222 8.44 1.78 8.56
C TYR A 222 8.59 3.06 9.36
N GLN A 223 7.47 3.72 9.67
CA GLN A 223 7.42 5.04 10.32
C GLN A 223 6.40 5.03 11.49
N PRO A 224 6.65 4.22 12.54
CA PRO A 224 5.67 3.99 13.61
C PRO A 224 5.26 5.27 14.34
N GLU A 225 6.22 6.11 14.71
CA GLU A 225 5.95 7.37 15.41
C GLU A 225 5.14 8.33 14.53
N THR A 226 5.56 8.52 13.27
CA THR A 226 4.87 9.41 12.33
C THR A 226 3.44 8.95 12.06
N ALA A 227 3.26 7.65 11.80
CA ALA A 227 1.94 7.06 11.57
C ALA A 227 1.04 7.20 12.81
N TYR A 228 1.59 6.97 14.01
CA TYR A 228 0.87 7.16 15.26
C TYR A 228 0.41 8.62 15.43
N ARG A 229 1.28 9.60 15.17
CA ARG A 229 0.92 11.02 15.28
C ARG A 229 -0.18 11.41 14.29
N ILE A 230 -0.10 10.93 13.05
CA ILE A 230 -1.17 11.17 12.06
C ILE A 230 -2.49 10.59 12.56
N PHE A 231 -2.49 9.34 13.03
CA PHE A 231 -3.68 8.68 13.56
C PHE A 231 -4.27 9.41 14.77
N ASP A 232 -3.45 9.66 15.81
CA ASP A 232 -3.86 10.32 17.05
C ASP A 232 -4.45 11.72 16.79
N ARG A 233 -3.82 12.49 15.91
CA ARG A 233 -4.29 13.83 15.51
C ARG A 233 -5.60 13.78 14.71
N ALA A 234 -5.73 12.81 13.81
CA ALA A 234 -6.96 12.61 13.06
C ALA A 234 -8.13 12.23 13.97
N MET A 235 -7.90 11.31 14.92
CA MET A 235 -8.89 10.90 15.92
C MET A 235 -9.25 12.02 16.88
N SER A 236 -8.30 12.88 17.21
CA SER A 236 -8.50 14.03 18.10
C SER A 236 -9.04 15.28 17.38
N HIS A 237 -9.28 15.22 16.06
CA HIS A 237 -9.74 16.35 15.25
C HIS A 237 -8.87 17.61 15.39
N ILE A 238 -7.55 17.43 15.37
CA ILE A 238 -6.55 18.50 15.37
C ILE A 238 -5.70 18.43 14.10
N ASP A 239 -4.90 19.46 13.83
CA ASP A 239 -4.09 19.52 12.62
C ASP A 239 -3.06 18.39 12.59
N ILE A 240 -2.85 17.82 11.40
CA ILE A 240 -1.95 16.68 11.22
C ILE A 240 -0.48 17.12 11.27
N ALA A 241 -0.17 18.36 10.87
CA ALA A 241 1.20 18.86 10.78
C ALA A 241 1.89 18.92 12.16
N THR A 242 1.22 19.50 13.15
CA THR A 242 1.79 19.83 14.46
C THR A 242 1.02 19.22 15.64
N GLY A 243 -0.30 19.03 15.50
CA GLY A 243 -1.18 18.61 16.60
C GLY A 243 -1.45 19.71 17.63
N GLN A 244 -1.37 20.98 17.23
CA GLN A 244 -1.59 22.14 18.11
C GLN A 244 -2.79 22.99 17.67
N GLY A 245 -3.12 22.98 16.39
CA GLY A 245 -4.22 23.72 15.78
C GLY A 245 -5.52 22.92 15.76
N SER A 246 -6.63 23.60 16.06
CA SER A 246 -7.97 23.05 15.84
C SER A 246 -8.34 23.14 14.36
N ILE A 247 -8.94 22.09 13.82
CA ILE A 247 -9.38 22.04 12.41
C ILE A 247 -10.82 22.56 12.21
N ILE A 248 -11.45 23.10 13.27
CA ILE A 248 -12.85 23.51 13.28
C ILE A 248 -13.08 24.83 12.52
N ALA A 249 -12.06 25.69 12.39
CA ALA A 249 -12.15 27.03 11.81
C ALA A 249 -11.51 27.14 10.41
N ASP A 250 -11.93 26.30 9.46
CA ASP A 250 -11.41 26.28 8.07
C ASP A 250 -9.87 26.24 7.97
N TYR A 251 -9.24 25.54 8.92
CA TYR A 251 -7.78 25.36 8.98
C TYR A 251 -7.23 24.93 7.63
N SER A 252 -6.11 25.52 7.23
CA SER A 252 -5.42 25.15 5.99
C SER A 252 -3.92 25.12 6.22
N THR A 253 -3.25 24.11 5.69
CA THR A 253 -1.79 24.09 5.63
C THR A 253 -1.28 25.07 4.57
N SER A 254 -0.11 25.65 4.82
CA SER A 254 0.58 26.55 3.90
C SER A 254 1.95 25.99 3.54
N GLY A 255 2.40 26.22 2.32
CA GLY A 255 3.70 25.76 1.83
C GLY A 255 3.68 25.50 0.32
N PRO A 256 4.66 24.74 -0.21
CA PRO A 256 4.72 24.39 -1.62
C PRO A 256 3.47 23.64 -2.09
N SER A 257 3.07 23.83 -3.34
CA SER A 257 1.92 23.12 -3.94
C SER A 257 2.22 21.67 -4.33
N SER A 258 3.49 21.27 -4.30
CA SER A 258 3.97 19.92 -4.59
C SER A 258 4.82 19.42 -3.44
N SER A 259 4.89 18.10 -3.27
CA SER A 259 5.84 17.44 -2.37
C SER A 259 6.98 16.74 -3.12
N PHE A 260 7.05 16.79 -4.46
CA PHE A 260 8.09 16.11 -5.23
C PHE A 260 9.53 16.58 -4.96
N GLN A 261 9.71 17.78 -4.39
CA GLN A 261 11.02 18.28 -3.98
C GLN A 261 11.62 17.51 -2.80
N TYR A 262 10.79 16.85 -1.98
CA TYR A 262 11.26 16.01 -0.88
C TYR A 262 11.76 14.68 -1.45
N LYS A 263 13.08 14.56 -1.56
CA LYS A 263 13.77 13.39 -2.10
C LYS A 263 14.59 12.72 -1.01
N HIS A 264 14.64 11.39 -1.05
CA HIS A 264 15.40 10.57 -0.12
C HIS A 264 16.31 9.61 -0.88
N GLN A 265 17.31 9.07 -0.20
CA GLN A 265 18.13 8.00 -0.75
C GLN A 265 17.40 6.67 -0.56
N MET A 266 17.52 5.78 -1.54
CA MET A 266 16.95 4.45 -1.40
C MET A 266 17.63 3.72 -0.24
N PRO A 267 16.90 3.07 0.69
CA PRO A 267 17.52 2.24 1.71
C PRO A 267 18.25 1.06 1.07
N GLU A 268 19.13 0.44 1.86
CA GLU A 268 19.68 -0.87 1.52
C GLU A 268 18.57 -1.93 1.52
N ASP A 269 18.68 -2.88 0.58
CA ASP A 269 17.78 -4.02 0.50
C ASP A 269 17.91 -4.88 1.78
N PRO A 270 16.80 -5.26 2.45
CA PRO A 270 16.85 -6.00 3.70
C PRO A 270 17.56 -7.36 3.55
N LYS A 271 18.21 -7.80 4.64
CA LYS A 271 18.76 -9.17 4.73
C LYS A 271 17.64 -10.17 4.41
N LYS A 272 17.88 -11.01 3.40
CA LYS A 272 16.94 -12.06 2.99
C LYS A 272 16.83 -13.11 4.08
N VAL A 273 15.61 -13.31 4.57
CA VAL A 273 15.28 -14.29 5.61
C VAL A 273 14.15 -15.16 5.09
N CYS A 274 14.44 -16.44 4.87
CA CYS A 274 13.44 -17.42 4.46
C CYS A 274 12.59 -17.85 5.66
N TYR A 275 11.35 -17.36 5.71
CA TYR A 275 10.34 -17.76 6.68
C TYR A 275 9.45 -18.82 6.04
N THR A 276 9.54 -20.06 6.50
CA THR A 276 8.96 -21.23 5.82
C THR A 276 7.43 -21.22 5.81
N LEU A 277 6.77 -20.44 6.68
CA LEU A 277 5.30 -20.26 6.61
C LEU A 277 4.87 -19.21 5.57
N MET A 278 5.82 -18.50 4.95
CA MET A 278 5.63 -17.56 3.82
C MET A 278 6.70 -17.83 2.75
N GLU A 279 6.91 -19.10 2.45
CA GLU A 279 8.01 -19.55 1.59
C GLU A 279 8.01 -18.91 0.21
N PHE A 280 6.83 -18.72 -0.41
CA PHE A 280 6.69 -18.14 -1.75
C PHE A 280 7.11 -16.68 -1.87
N THR A 281 7.15 -15.93 -0.78
CA THR A 281 7.50 -14.51 -0.79
C THR A 281 8.85 -14.22 -0.13
N THR A 282 9.32 -15.12 0.73
CA THR A 282 10.50 -14.88 1.59
C THR A 282 11.70 -15.79 1.29
N CYS A 283 11.52 -16.88 0.56
CA CYS A 283 12.57 -17.86 0.28
C CYS A 283 13.06 -17.80 -1.17
N THR A 284 14.34 -18.11 -1.38
CA THR A 284 14.92 -18.24 -2.72
C THR A 284 14.62 -19.61 -3.32
N ALA A 285 14.81 -19.76 -4.64
CA ALA A 285 14.71 -21.07 -5.30
C ALA A 285 15.67 -22.12 -4.70
N ALA A 286 16.86 -21.71 -4.26
CA ALA A 286 17.82 -22.59 -3.59
C ALA A 286 17.30 -23.05 -2.21
N ASP A 287 16.62 -22.17 -1.47
CA ASP A 287 16.01 -22.52 -0.19
C ASP A 287 14.88 -23.53 -0.37
N PHE A 288 14.05 -23.36 -1.40
CA PHE A 288 13.03 -24.35 -1.77
C PHE A 288 13.64 -25.72 -2.07
N GLN A 289 14.74 -25.77 -2.82
CA GLN A 289 15.42 -27.02 -3.12
C GLN A 289 15.96 -27.68 -1.84
N ARG A 290 16.52 -26.91 -0.91
CA ARG A 290 17.01 -27.43 0.38
C ARG A 290 15.88 -27.96 1.28
N LEU A 291 14.75 -27.24 1.31
CA LEU A 291 13.54 -27.68 2.02
C LEU A 291 13.01 -28.99 1.44
N ALA A 292 12.87 -29.06 0.11
CA ALA A 292 12.41 -30.26 -0.58
C ALA A 292 13.36 -31.45 -0.43
N ALA A 293 14.68 -31.20 -0.40
CA ALA A 293 15.69 -32.23 -0.21
C ALA A 293 15.82 -32.71 1.25
N GLY A 294 15.15 -32.06 2.21
CA GLY A 294 15.28 -32.36 3.64
C GLY A 294 16.64 -32.00 4.23
N THR A 295 17.44 -31.16 3.54
CA THR A 295 18.76 -30.72 4.01
C THR A 295 18.72 -29.39 4.76
N ALA A 296 17.60 -28.67 4.66
CA ALA A 296 17.34 -27.43 5.38
C ALA A 296 17.32 -27.61 6.90
N ILE A 297 17.98 -26.70 7.62
CA ILE A 297 17.88 -26.57 9.08
C ILE A 297 16.95 -25.40 9.38
N VAL A 298 15.78 -25.73 9.96
CA VAL A 298 14.73 -24.76 10.27
C VAL A 298 14.59 -24.64 11.78
N LYS A 299 14.60 -23.41 12.29
CA LYS A 299 14.34 -23.09 13.70
C LYS A 299 13.27 -22.02 13.77
N ASP A 300 12.21 -22.28 14.56
CA ASP A 300 11.07 -21.36 14.72
C ASP A 300 10.53 -20.85 13.38
N PHE A 301 10.40 -21.77 12.41
CA PHE A 301 9.95 -21.54 11.04
C PHE A 301 10.88 -20.66 10.19
N VAL A 302 12.10 -20.37 10.64
CA VAL A 302 13.12 -19.66 9.87
C VAL A 302 14.17 -20.65 9.39
N LEU A 303 14.53 -20.59 8.11
CA LEU A 303 15.67 -21.32 7.58
C LEU A 303 16.97 -20.68 8.12
N VAL A 304 17.69 -21.39 8.98
CA VAL A 304 18.90 -20.89 9.67
C VAL A 304 20.19 -21.50 9.13
N GLY A 305 20.08 -22.53 8.30
CA GLY A 305 21.22 -23.21 7.69
C GLY A 305 20.80 -24.41 6.86
N TYR A 306 21.76 -25.17 6.37
CA TYR A 306 21.54 -26.42 5.64
C TYR A 306 22.75 -27.37 5.75
N VAL A 307 22.52 -28.64 5.42
CA VAL A 307 23.56 -29.68 5.37
C VAL A 307 23.94 -29.96 3.91
N GLU A 308 25.23 -29.93 3.61
CA GLU A 308 25.79 -30.29 2.30
C GLU A 308 26.86 -31.38 2.50
N GLY A 309 26.54 -32.60 2.06
CA GLY A 309 27.35 -33.78 2.39
C GLY A 309 27.41 -34.02 3.89
N ASN A 310 28.61 -33.90 4.48
CA ASN A 310 28.83 -34.03 5.92
C ASN A 310 29.07 -32.67 6.62
N VAL A 311 28.88 -31.55 5.91
CA VAL A 311 29.15 -30.20 6.41
C VAL A 311 27.84 -29.50 6.71
N THR A 312 27.78 -28.79 7.84
CA THR A 312 26.66 -27.90 8.18
C THR A 312 27.06 -26.45 7.90
N ILE A 313 26.20 -25.73 7.19
CA ILE A 313 26.38 -24.33 6.81
C ILE A 313 25.28 -23.50 7.49
N TRP A 314 25.65 -22.40 8.15
CA TRP A 314 24.74 -21.48 8.86
C TRP A 314 24.69 -20.11 8.16
N TYR A 315 23.56 -19.40 8.27
CA TYR A 315 23.34 -18.06 7.71
C TYR A 315 23.50 -16.89 8.72
#